data_AF-A0A349Z595-F1
#
_entry.id   AF-A0A349Z595-F1
#
_cell.length_a   1.000
_cell.length_b   1.000
_cell.length_c   1.000
_cell.angle_alpha   90.00
_cell.angle_beta   90.00
_cell.angle_gamma   90.00
#
_symmetry.space_group_name_H-M   'P 1'
#
loop_
_entity.id
_entity.type
_entity.pdbx_description
1 polymer ?
#
loop_
_entity_poly.entity_id
_entity_poly.type
_entity_poly.pdbx_seq_one_letter_code
_entity_poly.pdbx_strand_id
1 'polypeptide(L)'
;TGYSSLSYLRRFPLDVLKIDKSFIDDVKESVEENALVQTTINLALSLKMDCIAEGIEHTEQVQYLLNHGCYRMQGYFFSRPVNAEDIRPCLCKTWSSPE
;
A
#
# COMPACT_ATOMS: atom_id res chain seq x y z
N THR A 1 13.13 -5.99 -8.97
CA THR A 1 14.34 -6.06 -8.12
C THR A 1 15.39 -5.07 -8.62
N GLY A 2 16.11 -4.42 -7.71
CA GLY A 2 17.16 -3.43 -7.99
C GLY A 2 17.65 -2.74 -6.70
N TYR A 3 18.79 -2.06 -6.73
CA TYR A 3 19.23 -1.20 -5.62
C TYR A 3 18.53 0.16 -5.72
N SER A 4 17.69 0.48 -4.73
CA SER A 4 17.12 1.82 -4.61
C SER A 4 18.10 2.74 -3.89
N SER A 5 18.49 3.85 -4.53
CA SER A 5 19.23 4.89 -3.82
C SER A 5 18.25 5.83 -3.13
N LEU A 6 18.29 5.88 -1.80
CA LEU A 6 17.54 6.87 -1.01
C LEU A 6 17.88 8.31 -1.44
N SER A 7 19.05 8.53 -2.04
CA SER A 7 19.44 9.84 -2.58
C SER A 7 18.54 10.30 -3.74
N TYR A 8 18.00 9.38 -4.54
CA TYR A 8 17.06 9.72 -5.62
C TYR A 8 15.69 10.11 -5.10
N LEU A 9 15.21 9.45 -4.05
CA LEU A 9 13.94 9.81 -3.39
C LEU A 9 13.95 11.26 -2.89
N ARG A 10 15.11 11.74 -2.41
CA ARG A 10 15.25 13.14 -1.97
C ARG A 10 15.37 14.14 -3.13
N ARG A 11 15.87 13.71 -4.28
CA ARG A 11 16.18 14.58 -5.42
C ARG A 11 14.99 14.78 -6.35
N PHE A 12 14.16 13.75 -6.53
CA PHE A 12 12.99 13.85 -7.39
C PHE A 12 11.79 14.40 -6.61
N PRO A 13 10.97 15.26 -7.22
CA PRO A 13 9.74 15.76 -6.61
C PRO A 13 8.67 14.66 -6.69
N LEU A 14 8.82 13.62 -5.88
CA LEU A 14 7.88 12.50 -5.81
C LEU A 14 6.85 12.76 -4.72
N ASP A 15 5.58 12.51 -5.04
CA ASP A 15 4.47 12.69 -4.08
C ASP A 15 4.10 11.39 -3.36
N VAL A 16 4.36 10.23 -3.98
CA VAL A 16 3.86 8.93 -3.51
C VAL A 16 4.96 7.87 -3.55
N LEU A 17 5.09 7.12 -2.46
CA LEU A 17 5.89 5.91 -2.35
C LEU A 17 4.97 4.68 -2.37
N LYS A 18 5.26 3.73 -3.26
CA LYS A 18 4.47 2.49 -3.40
C LYS A 18 5.19 1.33 -2.71
N ILE A 19 4.46 0.55 -1.93
CA ILE A 19 4.93 -0.72 -1.38
C ILE A 19 4.50 -1.83 -2.32
N ASP A 20 5.47 -2.54 -2.90
CA ASP A 20 5.23 -3.63 -3.84
C ASP A 20 4.48 -4.80 -3.19
N LYS A 21 3.62 -5.45 -3.98
CA LYS A 21 2.83 -6.62 -3.56
C LYS A 21 3.68 -7.69 -2.90
N SER A 22 4.91 -7.93 -3.35
CA SER A 22 5.76 -8.97 -2.75
C SER A 22 5.99 -8.77 -1.26
N PHE A 23 5.99 -7.53 -0.76
CA PHE A 23 6.11 -7.25 0.68
C PHE A 23 4.78 -7.36 1.42
N ILE A 24 3.67 -7.15 0.71
CA ILE A 24 2.31 -7.23 1.26
C ILE A 24 1.86 -8.70 1.39
N ASP A 25 2.25 -9.56 0.47
CA ASP A 25 1.93 -11.00 0.49
C ASP A 25 2.49 -11.69 1.74
N ASP A 26 3.60 -11.18 2.29
CA ASP A 26 4.24 -11.69 3.50
C ASP A 26 3.70 -11.07 4.80
N VAL A 27 2.75 -10.12 4.71
CA VAL A 27 2.18 -9.50 5.92
C VAL A 27 1.37 -10.51 6.71
N LYS A 28 1.90 -10.91 7.86
CA LYS A 28 1.27 -11.81 8.84
C LYS A 28 1.14 -11.11 10.19
N GLU A 29 0.44 -11.74 11.12
CA GLU A 29 0.30 -11.24 12.50
C GLU A 29 1.64 -11.09 13.25
N SER A 30 2.73 -11.73 12.79
CA SER A 30 4.05 -11.67 13.44
C SER A 30 4.82 -10.38 13.08
N VAL A 31 5.31 -9.67 14.10
CA VAL A 31 5.88 -8.32 13.99
C VAL A 31 7.18 -8.28 13.17
N GLU A 32 7.97 -9.35 13.21
CA GLU A 32 9.32 -9.41 12.62
C GLU A 32 9.28 -9.52 11.09
N GLU A 33 8.29 -10.22 10.55
CA GLU A 33 8.12 -10.40 9.09
C GLU A 33 7.68 -9.09 8.39
N ASN A 34 7.16 -8.11 9.14
CA ASN A 34 6.60 -6.88 8.58
C ASN A 34 7.57 -5.68 8.58
N ALA A 35 8.82 -5.87 9.00
CA ALA A 35 9.78 -4.79 9.22
C ALA A 35 10.02 -3.92 7.97
N LEU A 36 10.02 -4.53 6.78
CA LEU A 36 10.20 -3.81 5.51
C LEU A 36 9.00 -2.93 5.16
N VAL A 37 7.78 -3.42 5.38
CA VAL A 37 6.54 -2.66 5.15
C VAL A 37 6.52 -1.46 6.09
N GLN A 38 6.73 -1.68 7.38
CA GLN A 38 6.76 -0.60 8.38
C GLN A 38 7.87 0.42 8.10
N THR A 39 9.07 -0.03 7.75
CA THR A 39 10.18 0.86 7.39
C THR A 39 9.84 1.72 6.17
N THR A 40 9.17 1.14 5.17
CA THR A 40 8.77 1.87 3.96
C THR A 40 7.70 2.92 4.26
N ILE A 41 6.71 2.59 5.11
CA ILE A 41 5.69 3.56 5.57
C ILE A 41 6.38 4.72 6.31
N ASN A 42 7.24 4.41 7.28
CA ASN A 42 7.97 5.43 8.05
C ASN A 42 8.87 6.31 7.18
N LEU A 43 9.48 5.73 6.14
CA LEU A 43 10.28 6.47 5.17
C LEU A 43 9.41 7.47 4.38
N ALA A 44 8.25 7.03 3.87
CA ALA A 44 7.34 7.91 3.15
C ALA A 44 6.91 9.09 4.02
N LEU A 45 6.48 8.82 5.26
CA LEU A 45 6.09 9.84 6.24
C LEU A 45 7.23 10.81 6.53
N SER A 46 8.45 10.31 6.73
CA SER A 46 9.64 11.14 7.01
C SER A 46 10.01 12.05 5.83
N LEU A 47 9.77 11.59 4.60
CA LEU A 47 9.98 12.36 3.37
C LEU A 47 8.78 13.24 3.00
N LYS A 48 7.71 13.25 3.81
CA LYS A 48 6.45 13.95 3.54
C LYS A 48 5.80 13.52 2.22
N MET A 49 5.92 12.23 1.91
CA MET A 49 5.29 11.58 0.77
C MET A 49 4.09 10.76 1.26
N ASP A 50 3.08 10.60 0.41
CA ASP A 50 2.05 9.61 0.62
C ASP A 50 2.60 8.19 0.48
N CYS A 51 2.02 7.24 1.19
CA CYS A 51 2.32 5.82 1.03
C CYS A 51 1.10 5.09 0.47
N ILE A 52 1.28 4.26 -0.56
CA ILE A 52 0.26 3.35 -1.08
C ILE A 52 0.77 1.90 -1.07
N ALA A 53 0.01 0.99 -0.47
CA ALA A 53 0.31 -0.43 -0.50
C ALA A 53 -0.41 -1.12 -1.67
N GLU A 54 0.31 -1.92 -2.44
CA GLU A 54 -0.22 -2.63 -3.61
C GLU A 54 -0.42 -4.13 -3.33
N GLY A 55 -1.40 -4.71 -4.01
CA GLY A 55 -1.64 -6.16 -3.96
C GLY A 55 -2.41 -6.63 -2.73
N ILE A 56 -3.25 -5.77 -2.12
CA ILE A 56 -4.11 -6.16 -0.99
C ILE A 56 -5.12 -7.23 -1.44
N GLU A 57 -5.18 -8.34 -0.73
CA GLU A 57 -6.10 -9.45 -0.99
C GLU A 57 -6.93 -9.83 0.25
N HIS A 58 -6.45 -9.49 1.45
CA HIS A 58 -7.04 -9.95 2.71
C HIS A 58 -7.27 -8.80 3.70
N THR A 59 -8.25 -9.00 4.59
CA THR A 59 -8.65 -8.05 5.65
C THR A 59 -7.50 -7.72 6.59
N GLU A 60 -6.71 -8.73 6.94
CA GLU A 60 -5.61 -8.65 7.88
C GLU A 60 -4.52 -7.68 7.37
N GLN A 61 -4.29 -7.66 6.05
CA GLN A 61 -3.40 -6.70 5.41
C GLN A 61 -3.93 -5.27 5.53
N VAL A 62 -5.24 -5.07 5.31
CA VAL A 62 -5.90 -3.76 5.48
C VAL A 62 -5.74 -3.29 6.93
N GLN A 63 -6.07 -4.14 7.90
CA GLN A 63 -6.01 -3.78 9.32
C GLN A 63 -4.57 -3.47 9.75
N TYR A 64 -3.60 -4.28 9.31
CA TYR A 64 -2.19 -4.03 9.56
C TYR A 64 -1.77 -2.65 9.03
N LEU A 65 -2.08 -2.34 7.77
CA LEU A 65 -1.68 -1.09 7.13
C LEU A 65 -2.35 0.13 7.78
N LEU A 66 -3.63 0.04 8.15
CA LEU A 66 -4.35 1.10 8.88
C LEU A 66 -3.70 1.38 10.24
N ASN A 67 -3.38 0.33 11.00
CA ASN A 67 -2.73 0.45 12.31
C ASN A 67 -1.34 1.09 12.23
N HIS A 68 -0.68 1.01 11.08
CA HIS A 68 0.65 1.57 10.84
C HIS A 68 0.63 2.90 10.07
N GLY A 69 -0.54 3.47 9.79
CA GLY A 69 -0.68 4.80 9.17
C GLY A 69 -0.60 4.82 7.64
N CYS A 70 -0.76 3.67 6.98
CA CYS A 70 -0.89 3.60 5.52
C CYS A 70 -2.38 3.55 5.15
N TYR A 71 -2.92 4.65 4.63
CA TYR A 71 -4.35 4.80 4.34
C TYR A 71 -4.70 4.66 2.85
N ARG A 72 -3.71 4.55 1.97
CA ARG A 72 -3.93 4.35 0.53
C ARG A 72 -3.57 2.91 0.19
N MET A 73 -4.50 2.22 -0.47
CA MET A 73 -4.36 0.80 -0.73
C MET A 73 -4.93 0.46 -2.11
N GLN A 74 -4.32 -0.51 -2.77
CA GLN A 74 -4.78 -1.05 -4.04
C GLN A 74 -4.67 -2.57 -4.03
N GLY A 75 -5.71 -3.27 -4.45
CA GLY A 75 -5.66 -4.72 -4.56
C GLY A 75 -7.01 -5.36 -4.82
N TYR A 76 -7.00 -6.67 -5.02
CA TYR A 76 -8.19 -7.46 -5.34
C TYR A 76 -9.19 -7.54 -4.20
N PHE A 77 -8.76 -7.27 -2.95
CA PHE A 77 -9.67 -7.05 -1.83
C PHE A 77 -10.72 -5.99 -2.16
N PHE A 78 -10.30 -4.91 -2.83
CA PHE A 78 -11.20 -3.89 -3.37
C PHE A 78 -11.70 -4.34 -4.73
N SER A 79 -10.86 -4.29 -5.76
CA SER A 79 -11.30 -4.59 -7.11
C SER A 79 -10.17 -5.19 -7.93
N ARG A 80 -10.52 -6.16 -8.78
CA ARG A 80 -9.65 -6.55 -9.89
C ARG A 80 -9.61 -5.40 -10.92
N PRO A 81 -8.56 -5.31 -11.76
CA PRO A 81 -8.61 -4.47 -12.94
C PRO A 81 -9.89 -4.74 -13.73
N VAL A 82 -10.62 -3.68 -14.05
CA VAL A 82 -11.89 -3.75 -14.78
C VAL A 82 -11.79 -2.98 -16.09
N ASN A 83 -12.71 -3.25 -17.01
CA ASN A 83 -12.82 -2.48 -18.24
C ASN A 83 -13.27 -1.04 -17.96
N ALA A 84 -13.04 -0.14 -18.91
CA ALA A 84 -13.37 1.28 -18.75
C ALA A 84 -14.86 1.51 -18.42
N GLU A 85 -15.75 0.71 -18.99
CA GLU A 85 -17.20 0.76 -18.76
C GLU A 85 -17.60 0.44 -17.30
N ASP A 86 -16.77 -0.34 -16.61
CA ASP A 86 -17.01 -0.82 -15.24
C ASP A 86 -16.39 0.10 -14.17
N ILE A 87 -15.55 1.07 -14.56
CA ILE A 87 -14.91 2.00 -13.62
C ILE A 87 -15.95 2.81 -12.85
N ARG A 88 -16.93 3.39 -13.54
CA ARG A 88 -17.96 4.21 -12.89
C ARG A 88 -18.74 3.41 -11.84
N PRO A 89 -19.26 2.21 -12.13
CA PRO A 89 -19.82 1.32 -11.12
C PRO A 89 -18.88 1.08 -9.92
N CYS A 90 -17.59 0.84 -10.15
CA CYS A 90 -16.61 0.62 -9.08
C CYS A 90 -16.40 1.86 -8.19
N LEU A 91 -16.39 3.07 -8.77
CA LEU A 91 -16.24 4.32 -8.02
C LEU A 91 -17.45 4.65 -7.14
N CYS A 92 -18.63 4.17 -7.52
CA CYS A 92 -19.87 4.38 -6.76
C CYS A 92 -20.09 3.35 -5.64
N LYS A 93 -19.22 2.33 -5.53
CA LYS A 93 -19.29 1.34 -4.44
C LYS A 93 -18.70 1.91 -3.16
N THR A 94 -19.34 1.59 -2.03
CA THR A 94 -18.72 1.79 -0.72
C THR A 94 -17.78 0.63 -0.46
N TRP A 95 -16.49 0.94 -0.34
CA TRP A 95 -15.44 -0.01 0.00
C TRP A 95 -15.24 0.03 1.52
N SER A 96 -16.04 -0.75 2.25
CA SER A 96 -15.93 -0.80 3.72
C SER A 96 -14.77 -1.71 4.15
N SER A 97 -14.03 -1.29 5.18
CA SER A 97 -13.24 -2.24 5.98
C SER A 97 -14.19 -3.25 6.63
N PRO A 98 -13.81 -4.52 6.74
CA PRO A 98 -14.54 -5.47 7.57
C PRO A 98 -14.52 -4.99 9.02
N GLU A 99 -15.66 -5.13 9.72
CA GLU A 99 -15.72 -4.95 11.17
C GLU A 99 -14.83 -5.96 11.89
#